data_AF-A0A933BB07-F1
#
_entry.id   AF-A0A933BB07-F1
#
_cell.length_a   1.000
_cell.length_b   1.000
_cell.length_c   1.000
_cell.angle_alpha   90.00
_cell.angle_beta   90.00
_cell.angle_gamma   90.00
#
_symmetry.space_group_name_H-M   'P 1'
#
loop_
_entity.id
_entity.type
_entity.pdbx_description
1 polymer ?
#
loop_
_entity_poly.entity_id
_entity_poly.type
_entity_poly.pdbx_seq_one_letter_code
_entity_poly.pdbx_strand_id
1 'polypeptide(L)'
;MTPHKHLKKMREISMREDKIRGYGGDPQKFVDPFLPRFKVIAYRKGEYLVIDRYGGDERYIGETITFYRKRPVCGLNYYGVLLDRQFKARVVWNFLKKALRAGAGKTTHRGLNGFKEELS
;
A
#
# COMPACT_ATOMS: atom_id res chain seq x y z
N MET A 1 3.01 18.69 -23.05
CA MET A 1 3.40 18.42 -21.65
C MET A 1 3.69 16.91 -21.54
N THR A 2 4.95 16.51 -21.32
CA THR A 2 5.44 15.14 -21.63
C THR A 2 5.05 14.09 -20.57
N PRO A 3 4.61 12.88 -20.98
CA PRO A 3 4.18 11.79 -20.08
C PRO A 3 5.20 11.38 -19.00
N HIS A 4 6.50 11.52 -19.29
CA HIS A 4 7.58 11.06 -18.43
C HIS A 4 7.69 11.77 -17.07
N LYS A 5 7.30 13.05 -16.95
CA LYS A 5 7.49 13.81 -15.70
C LYS A 5 6.53 13.35 -14.59
N HIS A 6 5.32 12.91 -14.96
CA HIS A 6 4.36 12.36 -14.02
C HIS A 6 4.75 10.94 -13.57
N LEU A 7 5.36 10.13 -14.44
CA LEU A 7 5.73 8.75 -14.12
C LEU A 7 6.69 8.64 -12.92
N LYS A 8 7.75 9.47 -12.92
CA LYS A 8 8.73 9.49 -11.82
C LYS A 8 8.11 9.92 -10.49
N LYS A 9 7.27 10.96 -10.53
CA LYS A 9 6.57 11.50 -9.35
C LYS A 9 5.49 10.55 -8.83
N MET A 10 4.75 9.88 -9.72
CA MET A 10 3.80 8.84 -9.35
C MET A 10 4.49 7.65 -8.70
N ARG A 11 5.64 7.22 -9.23
CA ARG A 11 6.44 6.15 -8.63
C ARG A 11 6.90 6.52 -7.23
N GLU A 12 7.39 7.75 -7.03
CA GLU A 12 7.79 8.25 -5.71
C GLU A 12 6.62 8.24 -4.71
N ILE A 13 5.46 8.75 -5.12
CA ILE A 13 4.26 8.81 -4.27
C ILE A 13 3.75 7.40 -3.96
N SER A 14 3.49 6.59 -4.99
CA SER A 14 2.84 5.29 -4.85
C SER A 14 3.73 4.21 -4.24
N MET A 15 5.04 4.27 -4.45
CA MET A 15 5.97 3.22 -4.00
C MET A 15 6.70 3.58 -2.72
N ARG A 16 6.70 4.86 -2.31
CA ARG A 16 7.46 5.32 -1.14
C ARG A 16 6.56 5.99 -0.12
N GLU A 17 5.93 7.09 -0.48
CA GLU A 17 5.24 7.93 0.51
C GLU A 17 3.90 7.34 0.95
N ASP A 18 3.09 6.84 0.01
CA ASP A 18 1.85 6.11 0.31
C ASP A 18 2.13 4.85 1.13
N LYS A 19 3.20 4.11 0.83
CA LYS A 19 3.47 2.86 1.57
C LYS A 19 3.93 3.13 2.99
N ILE A 20 4.61 4.24 3.25
CA ILE A 20 5.06 4.63 4.60
C ILE A 20 3.94 5.35 5.37
N ARG A 21 3.22 6.29 4.75
CA ARG A 21 2.24 7.16 5.41
C ARG A 21 0.80 6.67 5.28
N GLY A 22 0.50 5.97 4.19
CA GLY A 22 -0.72 5.21 3.95
C GLY A 22 -0.66 3.87 4.66
N TYR A 23 -0.57 2.74 3.94
CA TYR A 23 -0.67 1.40 4.54
C TYR A 23 0.23 1.17 5.77
N GLY A 24 1.50 1.57 5.68
CA GLY A 24 2.44 1.48 6.79
C GLY A 24 2.13 2.44 7.92
N GLY A 25 1.48 3.58 7.68
CA GLY A 25 1.24 4.65 8.66
C GLY A 25 -0.02 4.45 9.48
N ASP A 26 -0.67 5.56 9.83
CA ASP A 26 -2.02 5.58 10.42
C ASP A 26 -2.97 6.44 9.55
N PRO A 27 -3.31 5.95 8.35
CA PRO A 27 -4.15 6.71 7.43
C PRO A 27 -5.61 6.61 7.85
N GLN A 28 -6.42 7.52 7.33
CA GLN A 28 -7.87 7.37 7.42
C GLN A 28 -8.27 6.04 6.76
N LYS A 29 -8.86 5.16 7.56
CA LYS A 29 -9.41 3.88 7.14
C LYS A 29 -10.91 3.90 7.28
N PHE A 30 -11.60 3.45 6.25
CA PHE A 30 -13.04 3.26 6.30
C PHE A 30 -13.41 1.98 5.57
N VAL A 31 -14.60 1.46 5.85
CA VAL A 31 -15.17 0.33 5.11
C VAL A 31 -15.71 0.86 3.79
N ASP A 32 -15.40 0.18 2.68
CA ASP A 32 -15.93 0.58 1.38
C ASP A 32 -17.47 0.47 1.40
N PRO A 33 -18.22 1.53 1.06
CA PRO A 33 -19.67 1.51 1.11
C PRO A 33 -20.31 0.64 0.02
N PHE A 34 -19.56 0.29 -1.02
CA PHE A 34 -20.05 -0.49 -2.17
C PHE A 34 -19.49 -1.92 -2.19
N LEU A 35 -18.35 -2.16 -1.54
CA LEU A 35 -17.72 -3.48 -1.45
C LEU A 35 -17.68 -3.94 0.02
N PRO A 36 -18.65 -4.76 0.46
CA PRO A 36 -18.68 -5.26 1.83
C PRO A 36 -17.36 -5.93 2.22
N ARG A 37 -16.89 -5.63 3.43
CA ARG A 37 -15.63 -6.15 4.02
C ARG A 37 -14.33 -5.66 3.36
N PHE A 38 -14.41 -4.79 2.35
CA PHE A 38 -13.24 -4.08 1.87
C PHE A 38 -12.91 -2.92 2.79
N LYS A 39 -11.61 -2.73 3.04
CA LYS A 39 -11.04 -1.59 3.73
C LYS A 39 -10.50 -0.64 2.67
N VAL A 40 -10.71 0.65 2.89
CA VAL A 40 -10.16 1.71 2.04
C VAL A 40 -9.11 2.49 2.81
N ILE A 41 -8.00 2.75 2.17
CA ILE A 41 -6.95 3.67 2.62
C ILE A 41 -6.84 4.77 1.58
N ALA A 42 -6.94 6.02 2.03
CA ALA A 42 -6.73 7.18 1.18
C ALA A 42 -5.48 7.95 1.61
N TYR A 43 -4.63 8.29 0.66
CA TYR A 43 -3.46 9.13 0.86
C TYR A 43 -3.43 10.29 -0.13
N ARG A 44 -3.23 11.51 0.36
CA ARG A 44 -3.17 12.72 -0.48
C ARG A 44 -1.79 13.36 -0.40
N LYS A 45 -1.27 13.77 -1.55
CA LYS A 45 -0.06 14.60 -1.65
C LYS A 45 -0.21 15.64 -2.75
N GLY A 46 -0.43 16.89 -2.36
CA GLY A 46 -0.73 17.98 -3.30
C GLY A 46 -1.95 17.63 -4.16
N GLU A 47 -1.80 17.66 -5.48
CA GLU A 47 -2.87 17.34 -6.43
C GLU A 47 -3.04 15.83 -6.69
N TYR A 48 -2.26 14.98 -6.02
CA TYR A 48 -2.36 13.53 -6.12
C TYR A 48 -3.22 12.96 -5.00
N LEU A 49 -4.03 11.96 -5.34
CA LEU A 49 -4.78 11.13 -4.42
C LEU A 49 -4.53 9.66 -4.76
N VAL A 50 -4.11 8.87 -3.79
CA VAL A 50 -4.02 7.42 -3.89
C VAL A 50 -5.16 6.84 -3.08
N ILE A 51 -5.96 5.98 -3.70
CA ILE A 51 -6.99 5.19 -3.03
C ILE A 51 -6.58 3.73 -3.17
N ASP A 52 -6.39 3.06 -2.04
CA ASP A 52 -6.10 1.63 -1.97
C ASP A 52 -7.27 0.92 -1.29
N ARG A 53 -7.90 -0.02 -1.99
CA ARG A 53 -9.05 -0.80 -1.51
C ARG A 53 -8.65 -2.26 -1.48
N TYR A 54 -8.84 -2.92 -0.35
CA TYR A 54 -8.49 -4.33 -0.24
C TYR A 54 -9.42 -5.09 0.69
N GLY A 55 -9.60 -6.37 0.42
CA GLY A 55 -10.37 -7.30 1.21
C GLY A 55 -9.63 -8.61 1.43
N GLY A 56 -9.96 -9.28 2.53
CA GLY A 56 -9.34 -10.55 2.92
C GLY A 56 -8.10 -10.39 3.81
N ASP A 57 -7.62 -11.52 4.32
CA ASP A 57 -6.44 -11.62 5.18
C ASP A 57 -5.43 -12.62 4.59
N GLU A 58 -5.65 -13.93 4.73
CA GLU A 58 -4.74 -14.97 4.19
C GLU A 58 -4.75 -15.03 2.66
N ARG A 59 -5.93 -14.93 2.06
CA ARG A 59 -6.14 -14.65 0.65
C ARG A 59 -6.69 -13.26 0.56
N TYR A 60 -6.07 -12.41 -0.22
CA TYR A 60 -6.45 -11.02 -0.33
C TYR A 60 -6.50 -10.57 -1.78
N ILE A 61 -7.44 -9.67 -2.05
CA ILE A 61 -7.61 -8.98 -3.31
C ILE A 61 -7.68 -7.50 -3.05
N GLY A 62 -7.26 -6.70 -4.02
CA GLY A 62 -7.42 -5.27 -3.92
C GLY A 62 -7.04 -4.55 -5.19
N GLU A 63 -7.21 -3.25 -5.12
CA GLU A 63 -6.87 -2.32 -6.16
C GLU A 63 -6.31 -1.04 -5.56
N THR A 64 -5.32 -0.48 -6.23
CA THR A 64 -4.82 0.86 -5.93
C THR A 64 -4.99 1.73 -7.16
N ILE A 65 -5.65 2.87 -7.01
CA ILE A 65 -5.79 3.87 -8.07
C ILE A 65 -5.13 5.17 -7.62
N THR A 66 -4.27 5.71 -8.48
CA THR A 66 -3.71 7.05 -8.32
C THR A 66 -4.45 8.02 -9.23
N PHE A 67 -4.89 9.13 -8.64
CA PHE A 67 -5.54 10.24 -9.32
C PHE A 67 -4.59 11.45 -9.31
N TYR A 68 -4.58 12.21 -10.40
CA TYR A 68 -4.00 13.55 -10.48
C TYR A 68 -5.08 14.52 -10.95
N ARG A 69 -5.35 15.59 -10.19
CA ARG A 69 -6.43 16.54 -10.49
C ARG A 69 -7.78 15.85 -10.79
N LYS A 70 -8.14 14.88 -9.94
CA LYS A 70 -9.38 14.06 -10.05
C LYS A 70 -9.44 13.14 -11.28
N ARG A 71 -8.40 13.05 -12.11
CA ARG A 71 -8.32 12.10 -13.24
C ARG A 71 -7.52 10.87 -12.83
N PRO A 72 -8.00 9.64 -13.07
CA PRO A 72 -7.19 8.45 -12.84
C PRO A 72 -5.99 8.46 -13.80
N VAL A 73 -4.80 8.18 -13.27
CA VAL A 73 -3.54 8.23 -14.04
C VAL A 73 -2.73 6.95 -13.92
N CYS A 74 -3.00 6.12 -12.92
CA CYS A 74 -2.38 4.80 -12.75
C CYS A 74 -3.31 3.91 -11.91
N GLY A 75 -3.37 2.64 -12.26
CA GLY A 75 -4.14 1.62 -11.54
C GLY A 75 -3.34 0.33 -11.40
N LEU A 76 -3.53 -0.36 -10.28
CA LEU A 76 -3.00 -1.69 -10.02
C LEU A 76 -4.12 -2.53 -9.43
N ASN A 77 -4.44 -3.66 -10.05
CA ASN A 77 -5.21 -4.73 -9.42
C ASN A 77 -4.23 -5.79 -8.90
N TYR A 78 -4.50 -6.33 -7.73
CA TYR A 78 -3.63 -7.31 -7.11
C TYR A 78 -4.41 -8.42 -6.40
N TYR A 79 -3.82 -9.60 -6.43
CA TYR A 79 -4.21 -10.77 -5.65
C TYR A 79 -2.96 -11.31 -4.95
N GLY A 80 -3.13 -11.79 -3.73
CA GLY A 80 -2.06 -12.49 -3.04
C GLY A 80 -2.58 -13.50 -2.05
N VAL A 81 -1.66 -14.38 -1.66
CA VAL A 81 -1.90 -15.46 -0.72
C VAL A 81 -0.72 -15.60 0.22
N LEU A 82 -1.00 -15.80 1.51
CA LEU A 82 0.00 -16.22 2.48
C LEU A 82 0.29 -17.71 2.27
N LEU A 83 1.48 -18.02 1.77
CA LEU A 83 1.89 -19.40 1.46
C LEU A 83 2.28 -20.19 2.72
N ASP A 84 2.92 -19.52 3.66
CA ASP A 84 3.35 -20.14 4.91
C ASP A 84 2.22 -20.09 5.94
N ARG A 85 1.63 -21.25 6.18
CA ARG A 85 0.49 -21.42 7.10
C ARG A 85 0.91 -21.47 8.56
N GLN A 86 2.20 -21.53 8.87
CA GLN A 86 2.69 -21.43 10.24
C GLN A 86 2.37 -20.06 10.85
N PHE A 87 2.33 -19.01 10.03
CA PHE A 87 2.07 -17.66 10.49
C PHE A 87 0.60 -17.27 10.31
N LYS A 88 0.00 -16.67 11.34
CA LYS A 88 -1.29 -15.98 11.20
C LYS A 88 -1.09 -14.72 10.35
N ALA A 89 -1.98 -14.46 9.39
CA ALA A 89 -1.90 -13.29 8.51
C ALA A 89 -1.71 -11.97 9.27
N ARG A 90 -2.38 -11.78 10.41
CA ARG A 90 -2.23 -10.58 11.26
C ARG A 90 -0.78 -10.35 11.72
N VAL A 91 -0.04 -11.40 12.05
CA VAL A 91 1.37 -11.29 12.48
C VAL A 91 2.22 -10.79 11.31
N VAL A 92 2.07 -11.39 10.14
CA VAL A 92 2.77 -10.99 8.90
C VAL A 92 2.43 -9.55 8.53
N TRP A 93 1.15 -9.15 8.58
CA TRP A 93 0.73 -7.79 8.25
C TRP A 93 1.28 -6.75 9.23
N ASN A 94 1.37 -7.09 10.52
CA ASN A 94 2.00 -6.21 11.51
C ASN A 94 3.50 -6.06 11.27
N PHE A 95 4.20 -7.15 11.00
CA PHE A 95 5.62 -7.14 10.62
C PHE A 95 5.86 -6.24 9.39
N LEU A 96 5.09 -6.44 8.30
CA LEU A 96 5.26 -5.65 7.08
C LEU A 96 4.97 -4.16 7.28
N LYS A 97 4.02 -3.79 8.14
CA LYS A 97 3.78 -2.38 8.49
C LYS A 97 4.99 -1.78 9.23
N LYS A 98 5.58 -2.51 10.17
CA LYS A 98 6.79 -2.06 10.89
C LYS A 98 7.98 -1.93 9.93
N ALA A 99 8.18 -2.90 9.05
CA ALA A 99 9.22 -2.86 8.02
C ALA A 99 9.08 -1.64 7.10
N LEU A 100 7.84 -1.31 6.70
CA LEU A 100 7.54 -0.10 5.92
C LEU A 100 7.83 1.19 6.69
N ARG A 101 7.45 1.27 7.97
CA ARG A 101 7.73 2.44 8.82
C ARG A 101 9.22 2.67 9.03
N ALA A 102 10.02 1.62 9.09
CA ALA A 102 11.47 1.70 9.24
C ALA A 102 12.16 2.37 8.04
N GLY A 103 11.47 2.49 6.89
CA GLY A 103 11.94 3.25 5.73
C GLY A 103 11.78 2.49 4.43
N ALA A 104 12.25 3.09 3.34
CA ALA A 104 12.27 2.47 2.02
C ALA A 104 13.66 1.90 1.74
N GLY A 105 13.74 0.60 1.49
CA GLY A 105 14.95 -0.06 0.99
C GLY A 105 15.29 0.33 -0.45
N LYS A 106 16.41 -0.20 -0.95
CA LYS A 106 16.83 -0.03 -2.35
C LYS A 106 16.13 -0.99 -3.31
N THR A 107 15.43 -1.99 -2.78
CA THR A 107 14.77 -3.05 -3.56
C THR A 107 13.28 -2.75 -3.77
N THR A 108 12.62 -3.56 -4.60
CA THR A 108 11.17 -3.51 -4.84
C THR A 108 10.35 -4.10 -3.69
N HIS A 109 11.00 -4.72 -2.71
CA HIS A 109 10.35 -5.25 -1.51
C HIS A 109 9.82 -4.12 -0.62
N ARG A 110 8.78 -4.43 0.15
CA ARG A 110 8.20 -3.49 1.11
C ARG A 110 9.13 -3.34 2.30
N GLY A 111 9.58 -2.11 2.55
CA GLY A 111 10.30 -1.74 3.78
C GLY A 111 11.82 -1.66 3.64
N LEU A 112 12.49 -1.44 4.77
CA LEU A 112 13.94 -1.34 4.84
C LEU A 112 14.60 -2.67 4.47
N ASN A 113 15.69 -2.63 3.69
CA ASN A 113 16.44 -3.83 3.33
C ASN A 113 17.00 -4.51 4.60
N GLY A 114 16.74 -5.80 4.76
CA GLY A 114 17.23 -6.57 5.91
C GLY A 114 16.50 -6.26 7.22
N PHE A 115 15.31 -5.66 7.18
CA PHE A 115 14.49 -5.46 8.38
C PHE A 115 14.23 -6.80 9.08
N LYS A 116 14.58 -6.86 10.37
CA LYS A 116 14.34 -7.99 11.25
C LYS A 116 13.58 -7.50 12.47
N GLU A 117 12.74 -8.37 12.99
CA GLU A 117 12.05 -8.18 14.26
C GLU A 117 12.11 -9.50 15.01
N GLU A 118 12.45 -9.43 16.30
CA GLU A 118 12.32 -10.58 17.19
C GLU A 118 10.84 -10.83 17.45
N LEU A 119 10.41 -12.07 17.26
CA LEU A 119 9.07 -12.50 17.63
C LEU A 119 9.05 -12.62 19.16
N SER A 120 8.33 -11.71 19.81
CA SER A 120 7.98 -11.82 21.24
C SER A 120 6.77 -12.71 21.43
#